data_AF-A0AAV2QRL1-F1
#
_entry.id   AF-A0AAV2QRL1-F1
#
_cell.length_a   1.000
_cell.length_b   1.000
_cell.length_c   1.000
_cell.angle_alpha   90.00
_cell.angle_beta   90.00
_cell.angle_gamma   90.00
#
_symmetry.space_group_name_H-M   'P 1'
#
loop_
_entity.id
_entity.type
_entity.pdbx_description
1 polymer ?
#
loop_
_entity_poly.entity_id
_entity_poly.type
_entity_poly.pdbx_seq_one_letter_code
_entity_poly.pdbx_strand_id
1 'polypeptide(L)'
;FPEMARTLKLILAYALVSAAKSDGGHSHPSPSYGLPDLRAEASEIVEEIDPIARLAVNIPGGGIPGEDYPILASVPDTGFRCENMDLPGYYADTSYDAGCQVFHICQDDFHLDSFLC
;
A
#
# COMPACT_ATOMS: atom_id res chain seq x y z
N PHE A 1 49.90 12.70 10.49
CA PHE A 1 49.69 11.62 9.51
C PHE A 1 49.16 10.27 10.06
N PRO A 2 49.20 9.91 11.37
CA PRO A 2 48.72 8.58 11.80
C PRO A 2 47.19 8.48 11.97
N GLU A 3 46.45 9.60 12.08
CA GLU A 3 45.00 9.57 12.25
C GLU A 3 44.22 9.25 10.97
N MET A 4 44.63 9.79 9.81
CA MET A 4 43.92 9.54 8.54
C MET A 4 43.98 8.07 8.12
N ALA A 5 45.03 7.35 8.53
CA ALA A 5 45.16 5.91 8.31
C ALA A 5 44.22 5.08 9.18
N ARG A 6 43.80 5.59 10.36
CA ARG A 6 42.77 4.95 11.19
C ARG A 6 41.38 5.17 10.60
N THR A 7 41.10 6.39 10.14
CA THR A 7 39.82 6.72 9.49
C THR A 7 39.61 5.90 8.22
N LEU A 8 40.65 5.76 7.38
CA LEU A 8 40.56 4.96 6.16
C LEU A 8 40.34 3.46 6.46
N LYS A 9 40.98 2.93 7.50
CA LYS A 9 40.76 1.53 7.94
C LYS A 9 39.35 1.29 8.48
N LEU A 10 38.78 2.25 9.21
CA LEU A 10 37.40 2.20 9.70
C LEU A 10 36.39 2.25 8.55
N ILE A 11 36.62 3.12 7.56
CA ILE A 11 35.75 3.22 6.37
C ILE A 11 35.81 1.94 5.54
N LEU A 12 37.00 1.37 5.31
CA LEU A 12 37.15 0.11 4.58
C LEU A 12 36.51 -1.08 5.31
N ALA A 13 36.60 -1.12 6.64
CA ALA A 13 35.95 -2.15 7.45
C ALA A 13 34.42 -2.03 7.41
N TYR A 14 33.87 -0.80 7.44
CA TYR A 14 32.42 -0.56 7.34
C TYR A 14 31.86 -0.96 5.96
N ALA A 15 32.63 -0.70 4.88
CA ALA A 15 32.24 -1.09 3.52
C ALA A 15 32.19 -2.62 3.34
N LEU A 16 33.07 -3.39 4.00
CA LEU A 16 33.07 -4.86 3.93
C LEU A 16 31.91 -5.51 4.70
N VAL A 17 31.39 -4.85 5.75
CA VAL A 17 30.25 -5.36 6.53
C VAL A 17 28.93 -5.27 5.76
N SER A 18 28.82 -4.39 4.76
CA SER A 18 27.55 -4.15 4.04
C SER A 18 27.26 -5.15 2.90
N ALA A 19 28.10 -6.17 2.70
CA ALA A 19 27.98 -7.11 1.57
C ALA A 19 27.28 -8.45 1.89
N ALA A 20 26.53 -8.55 3.00
CA ALA A 20 25.84 -9.79 3.37
C ALA A 20 24.38 -9.53 3.73
N LYS A 21 23.49 -9.79 2.77
CA LYS A 21 22.21 -10.55 2.87
C LYS A 21 21.24 -10.06 1.78
N SER A 22 21.37 -10.61 0.57
CA SER A 22 20.26 -10.62 -0.38
C SER A 22 19.35 -11.77 0.05
N ASP A 23 18.41 -11.48 0.93
CA ASP A 23 17.36 -12.45 1.27
C ASP A 23 16.45 -12.60 0.06
N GLY A 24 16.38 -13.85 -0.39
CA GLY A 24 15.66 -14.28 -1.58
C GLY A 24 14.23 -13.73 -1.61
N GLY A 25 13.81 -13.36 -2.81
CA GLY A 25 12.42 -13.07 -3.11
C GLY A 25 11.54 -14.17 -2.57
N HIS A 26 10.74 -13.82 -1.57
CA HIS A 26 9.60 -14.63 -1.18
C HIS A 26 8.58 -14.50 -2.32
N SER A 27 8.64 -15.43 -3.27
CA SER A 27 7.52 -15.68 -4.17
C SER A 27 6.38 -16.23 -3.32
N HIS A 28 5.55 -15.34 -2.76
CA HIS A 28 4.22 -15.74 -2.34
C HIS A 28 3.52 -16.23 -3.62
N PRO A 29 3.02 -17.46 -3.66
CA PRO A 29 2.11 -17.83 -4.73
C PRO A 29 0.92 -16.89 -4.59
N SER A 30 0.78 -15.94 -5.50
CA SER A 30 -0.48 -15.23 -5.67
C SER A 30 -1.54 -16.32 -5.83
N PRO A 31 -2.56 -16.39 -4.97
CA PRO A 31 -3.74 -17.13 -5.33
C PRO A 31 -4.23 -16.43 -6.59
N SER A 32 -4.03 -17.08 -7.73
CA SER A 32 -4.67 -16.69 -8.97
C SER A 32 -6.15 -16.95 -8.73
N TYR A 33 -6.83 -15.97 -8.13
CA TYR A 33 -8.26 -15.77 -8.35
C TYR A 33 -8.41 -15.27 -9.80
N GLY A 34 -7.89 -16.06 -10.74
CA GLY A 34 -8.42 -16.07 -12.08
C GLY A 34 -9.84 -16.50 -11.86
N LEU A 35 -10.75 -15.53 -11.87
CA LEU A 35 -12.13 -15.84 -12.13
C LEU A 35 -12.10 -16.77 -13.36
N PRO A 36 -12.73 -17.95 -13.28
CA PRO A 36 -12.98 -18.75 -14.48
C PRO A 36 -13.50 -17.80 -15.58
N ASP A 37 -13.10 -18.02 -16.82
CA ASP A 37 -13.48 -17.21 -17.97
C ASP A 37 -15.02 -17.13 -18.07
N LEU A 38 -15.61 -16.12 -17.38
CA LEU A 38 -17.05 -15.95 -17.19
C LEU A 38 -17.77 -15.64 -18.51
N ARG A 39 -17.03 -15.58 -19.63
CA ARG A 39 -17.61 -15.44 -20.96
C ARG A 39 -18.17 -16.76 -21.50
N ALA A 40 -17.78 -17.92 -20.95
CA ALA A 40 -18.27 -19.22 -21.41
C ALA A 40 -19.56 -19.70 -20.73
N GLU A 41 -19.96 -19.14 -19.58
CA GLU A 41 -21.11 -19.62 -18.79
C GLU A 41 -22.04 -18.49 -18.32
N ALA A 42 -22.12 -17.40 -19.09
CA ALA A 42 -22.98 -16.25 -18.78
C ALA A 42 -24.50 -16.50 -18.95
N SER A 43 -24.97 -17.76 -19.04
CA SER A 43 -26.37 -18.05 -19.36
C SER A 43 -27.18 -18.82 -18.32
N GLU A 44 -26.66 -19.24 -17.16
CA GLU A 44 -27.52 -20.00 -16.22
C GLU A 44 -27.30 -19.85 -14.71
N ILE A 45 -26.53 -18.86 -14.24
CA ILE A 45 -26.49 -18.52 -12.81
C ILE A 45 -26.55 -17.00 -12.66
N VAL A 46 -27.76 -16.45 -12.72
CA VAL A 46 -28.00 -15.12 -12.13
C VAL A 46 -28.32 -15.36 -10.65
N GLU A 47 -27.32 -15.84 -9.90
CA GLU A 47 -27.32 -15.64 -8.46
C GLU A 47 -27.11 -14.15 -8.24
N GLU A 48 -27.88 -13.59 -7.32
CA GLU A 48 -27.73 -12.24 -6.79
C GLU A 48 -26.25 -12.00 -6.47
N ILE A 49 -25.53 -11.37 -7.39
CA ILE A 49 -24.10 -11.11 -7.19
C ILE A 49 -24.04 -10.19 -5.99
N ASP A 50 -23.58 -10.72 -4.85
CA ASP A 50 -23.41 -9.96 -3.63
C ASP A 50 -22.74 -8.63 -4.00
N PRO A 51 -23.43 -7.50 -3.76
CA PRO A 51 -22.94 -6.20 -4.20
C PRO A 51 -21.56 -5.88 -3.60
N ILE A 52 -21.22 -6.47 -2.46
CA ILE A 52 -19.90 -6.31 -1.82
C ILE A 52 -18.84 -7.16 -2.52
N ALA A 53 -19.10 -8.43 -2.80
CA ALA A 53 -18.16 -9.31 -3.52
C ALA A 53 -17.71 -8.75 -4.89
N ARG A 54 -18.53 -7.90 -5.55
CA ARG A 54 -18.15 -7.23 -6.80
C ARG A 54 -16.95 -6.29 -6.68
N LEU A 55 -16.66 -5.77 -5.50
CA LEU A 55 -15.53 -4.86 -5.26
C LEU A 55 -14.19 -5.56 -5.55
N ALA A 56 -14.09 -6.87 -5.32
CA ALA A 56 -12.88 -7.65 -5.55
C ALA A 56 -12.42 -7.67 -7.02
N VAL A 57 -13.34 -7.50 -7.98
CA VAL A 57 -13.03 -7.52 -9.43
C VAL A 57 -12.15 -6.33 -9.85
N ASN A 58 -12.18 -5.23 -9.09
CA ASN A 58 -11.47 -4.00 -9.44
C ASN A 58 -10.06 -3.89 -8.84
N ILE A 59 -9.63 -4.85 -8.02
CA ILE A 59 -8.31 -4.82 -7.36
C ILE A 59 -7.35 -5.82 -8.03
N PRO A 60 -6.32 -5.33 -8.75
CA PRO A 60 -5.29 -6.20 -9.33
C PRO A 60 -4.58 -7.00 -8.24
N GLY A 61 -4.47 -8.31 -8.42
CA GLY A 61 -3.90 -9.21 -7.40
C GLY A 61 -4.94 -9.77 -6.42
N GLY A 62 -6.17 -9.28 -6.46
CA GLY A 62 -7.29 -9.77 -5.65
C GLY A 62 -7.38 -9.10 -4.26
N GLY A 63 -8.19 -9.72 -3.40
CA GLY A 63 -8.47 -9.29 -2.03
C GLY A 63 -9.96 -9.34 -1.73
N ILE A 64 -10.32 -9.78 -0.54
CA ILE A 64 -11.70 -9.90 -0.06
C ILE A 64 -12.10 -8.61 0.67
N PRO A 65 -13.11 -7.87 0.17
CA PRO A 65 -13.64 -6.69 0.85
C PRO A 65 -14.11 -7.04 2.27
N GLY A 66 -13.71 -6.25 3.25
CA GLY A 66 -14.02 -6.46 4.66
C GLY A 66 -13.08 -7.41 5.40
N GLU A 67 -12.22 -8.14 4.70
CA GLU A 67 -11.18 -9.00 5.29
C GLU A 67 -9.77 -8.49 4.98
N ASP A 68 -9.45 -8.33 3.69
CA ASP A 68 -8.12 -7.87 3.24
C ASP A 68 -8.02 -6.34 3.18
N TYR A 69 -9.15 -5.65 3.00
CA TYR A 69 -9.24 -4.19 3.00
C TYR A 69 -10.60 -3.74 3.57
N PRO A 70 -10.68 -2.57 4.23
CA PRO A 70 -11.93 -2.09 4.81
C PRO A 70 -12.96 -1.74 3.72
N ILE A 71 -14.20 -1.49 4.11
CA ILE A 71 -15.25 -0.96 3.22
C ILE A 71 -15.75 0.33 3.86
N LEU A 72 -14.96 1.39 3.73
CA LEU A 72 -15.24 2.66 4.37
C LEU A 72 -16.39 3.38 3.64
N ALA A 73 -17.40 3.81 4.38
CA ALA A 73 -18.49 4.65 3.86
C ALA A 73 -18.18 6.16 3.99
N SER A 74 -17.18 6.50 4.78
CA SER A 74 -16.70 7.86 5.03
C SER A 74 -15.22 7.82 5.43
N VAL A 75 -14.52 8.93 5.24
CA VAL A 75 -13.14 9.08 5.71
C VAL A 75 -13.12 8.99 7.26
N PRO A 76 -12.38 8.05 7.86
CA PRO A 76 -12.20 7.96 9.30
C PRO A 76 -11.26 9.07 9.80
N ASP A 77 -11.38 9.41 11.08
CA ASP A 77 -10.40 10.27 11.75
C ASP A 77 -9.18 9.43 12.13
N THR A 78 -8.08 9.63 11.41
CA THR A 78 -6.80 8.95 11.61
C THR A 78 -5.76 9.82 12.30
N GLY A 79 -6.08 11.09 12.55
CA GLY A 79 -5.12 12.09 13.00
C GLY A 79 -4.16 12.58 11.91
N PHE A 80 -4.42 12.30 10.62
CA PHE A 80 -3.65 12.85 9.51
C PHE A 80 -3.69 14.38 9.51
N ARG A 81 -2.54 15.00 9.26
CA ARG A 81 -2.34 16.45 9.33
C ARG A 81 -1.35 16.94 8.29
N CYS A 82 -1.72 17.96 7.52
CA CYS A 82 -0.84 18.56 6.52
C CYS A 82 0.38 19.26 7.14
N GLU A 83 0.31 19.68 8.41
CA GLU A 83 1.46 20.29 9.10
C GLU A 83 2.59 19.30 9.38
N ASN A 84 2.31 17.99 9.28
CA ASN A 84 3.30 16.92 9.43
C ASN A 84 3.94 16.52 8.10
N MET A 85 3.51 17.12 6.99
CA MET A 85 4.02 16.83 5.65
C MET A 85 4.96 17.95 5.19
N ASP A 86 6.06 17.60 4.56
CA ASP A 86 7.10 18.58 4.18
C ASP A 86 6.66 19.49 3.03
N LEU A 87 5.75 19.02 2.16
CA LEU A 87 5.36 19.71 0.94
C LEU A 87 3.84 19.65 0.71
N PRO A 88 3.25 20.60 -0.03
CA PRO A 88 1.92 20.43 -0.61
C PRO A 88 1.91 19.23 -1.57
N GLY A 89 0.79 18.50 -1.63
CA GLY A 89 0.70 17.33 -2.48
C GLY A 89 -0.39 16.34 -2.10
N TYR A 90 -0.32 15.17 -2.75
CA TYR A 90 -1.22 14.04 -2.53
C TYR A 90 -0.53 13.02 -1.63
N TYR A 91 -1.20 12.64 -0.55
CA TYR A 91 -0.67 11.74 0.47
C TYR A 91 -1.61 10.56 0.68
N ALA A 92 -1.07 9.35 0.65
CA ALA A 92 -1.80 8.18 1.10
C ALA A 92 -1.82 8.14 2.63
N ASP A 93 -2.98 7.85 3.21
CA ASP A 93 -3.07 7.60 4.65
C ASP A 93 -2.64 6.17 4.96
N THR A 94 -1.55 6.01 5.70
CA THR A 94 -0.97 4.72 6.08
C THR A 94 -1.50 4.19 7.40
N SER A 95 -2.44 4.91 8.05
CA SER A 95 -3.11 4.41 9.24
C SER A 95 -3.87 3.12 8.95
N TYR A 96 -3.93 2.25 9.97
CA TYR A 96 -4.70 1.01 9.89
C TYR A 96 -6.18 1.27 9.58
N ASP A 97 -6.76 2.33 10.16
CA ASP A 97 -8.16 2.70 9.95
C ASP A 97 -8.45 3.19 8.53
N ALA A 98 -7.45 3.75 7.84
CA ALA A 98 -7.57 4.17 6.45
C ALA A 98 -7.47 3.01 5.45
N GLY A 99 -6.72 1.95 5.80
CA GLY A 99 -6.64 0.69 5.06
C GLY A 99 -6.49 0.83 3.54
N CYS A 100 -5.62 1.75 3.08
CA CYS A 100 -5.37 2.07 1.67
C CYS A 100 -6.57 2.64 0.88
N GLN A 101 -7.70 2.93 1.53
CA GLN A 101 -8.88 3.53 0.91
C GLN A 101 -8.95 5.04 1.04
N VAL A 102 -8.06 5.68 1.79
CA VAL A 102 -8.07 7.12 2.02
C VAL A 102 -6.82 7.76 1.44
N PHE A 103 -7.02 8.88 0.76
CA PHE A 103 -5.95 9.81 0.43
C PHE A 103 -6.33 11.24 0.82
N HIS A 104 -5.29 12.03 1.05
CA HIS A 104 -5.37 13.42 1.47
C HIS A 104 -4.70 14.32 0.44
N ILE A 105 -5.26 15.51 0.24
CA ILE A 105 -4.65 16.59 -0.53
C ILE A 105 -4.27 17.68 0.46
N CYS A 106 -2.99 18.03 0.49
CA CYS A 106 -2.46 19.14 1.25
C CYS A 106 -2.16 20.31 0.32
N GLN A 107 -2.78 21.45 0.60
CA GLN A 107 -2.56 22.71 -0.10
C GLN A 107 -1.45 23.53 0.57
N ASP A 108 -1.00 24.60 -0.08
CA ASP A 108 0.11 25.45 0.37
C ASP A 108 -0.12 26.13 1.75
N ASP A 109 -1.38 26.29 2.15
CA ASP A 109 -1.81 26.92 3.41
C ASP A 109 -2.17 25.89 4.50
N PHE A 110 -1.74 24.64 4.34
CA PHE A 110 -2.10 23.50 5.18
C PHE A 110 -3.58 23.14 5.17
N HIS A 111 -4.37 23.65 4.22
CA HIS A 111 -5.72 23.15 4.02
C HIS A 111 -5.66 21.66 3.64
N LEU A 112 -6.40 20.86 4.42
CA LEU A 112 -6.56 19.43 4.23
C LEU A 112 -7.91 19.13 3.56
N ASP A 113 -7.86 18.40 2.45
CA ASP A 113 -9.03 17.74 1.86
C ASP A 113 -8.81 16.21 1.88
N SER A 114 -9.84 15.44 2.17
CA SER A 114 -9.74 13.99 2.34
C SER A 114 -10.78 13.26 1.51
N PHE A 115 -10.39 12.15 0.88
CA PHE A 115 -11.22 11.43 -0.07
C PHE A 115 -11.08 9.91 0.10
N LEU A 116 -12.15 9.20 -0.24
CA LEU A 116 -12.10 7.75 -0.44
C LEU A 116 -11.68 7.43 -1.89
N CYS A 117 -10.87 6.39 -2.06
CA CYS A 117 -10.41 5.86 -3.34
C CYS A 117 -11.53 5.16 -4.13
#